data_AF-A0A4V1ZPN3-F1
#
_entry.id   AF-A0A4V1ZPN3-F1
#
_cell.length_a   1.000
_cell.length_b   1.000
_cell.length_c   1.000
_cell.angle_alpha   90.00
_cell.angle_beta   90.00
_cell.angle_gamma   90.00
#
_symmetry.space_group_name_H-M   'P 1'
#
loop_
_entity.id
_entity.type
_entity.pdbx_description
1 polymer ?
#
loop_
_entity_poly.entity_id
_entity_poly.type
_entity_poly.pdbx_seq_one_letter_code
_entity_poly.pdbx_strand_id
1 'polypeptide(L)' 'MKRPGQPAELATAYVMLADPLSSYVSGTTIAVTGGKPFI' A
#
# COMPACT_ATOMS: atom_id res chain seq x y z
N MET A 1 -12.47 7.04 -3.65
CA MET A 1 -11.87 8.39 -3.46
C MET A 1 -12.25 9.25 -4.66
N LYS A 2 -12.79 10.46 -4.44
CA LYS A 2 -13.13 11.40 -5.54
C LYS A 2 -11.99 12.39 -5.86
N ARG A 3 -10.74 12.05 -5.52
CA ARG A 3 -9.53 12.86 -5.73
C ARG A 3 -8.32 11.99 -6.06
N PRO A 4 -7.27 12.52 -6.72
CA PRO A 4 -6.01 11.82 -6.88
C PRO A 4 -5.34 11.55 -5.52
N GLY A 5 -4.60 10.44 -5.46
CA GLY A 5 -3.73 10.13 -4.34
C GLY A 5 -2.54 11.08 -4.29
N GLN A 6 -2.06 11.37 -3.09
CA GLN A 6 -0.87 12.17 -2.83
C GLN A 6 0.31 11.27 -2.47
N PRO A 7 1.56 11.64 -2.79
CA PRO A 7 2.74 10.83 -2.49
C PRO A 7 2.87 10.44 -1.01
N ALA A 8 2.46 11.33 -0.10
CA ALA A 8 2.46 11.07 1.34
C ALA A 8 1.58 9.86 1.73
N GLU A 9 0.53 9.56 0.96
CA GLU A 9 -0.39 8.46 1.23
C GLU A 9 0.23 7.07 0.89
N LEU A 10 1.31 7.04 0.10
CA LEU A 10 2.06 5.82 -0.22
C LEU A 10 3.12 5.46 0.82
N ALA A 11 3.64 6.44 1.56
CA ALA A 11 4.81 6.26 2.43
C ALA A 11 4.63 5.13 3.45
N THR A 12 3.48 5.07 4.12
CA THR A 12 3.19 4.04 5.13
C THR A 12 3.16 2.62 4.56
N ALA A 13 2.74 2.43 3.31
CA ALA A 13 2.73 1.11 2.68
C ALA A 13 4.15 0.56 2.50
N TYR A 14 5.11 1.41 2.15
CA TYR A 14 6.53 1.02 2.07
C TYR A 14 7.11 0.70 3.44
N VAL A 15 6.80 1.52 4.45
CA VAL A 15 7.25 1.26 5.82
C VAL A 15 6.70 -0.07 6.32
N MET A 16 5.42 -0.35 6.08
CA MET A 16 4.80 -1.63 6.44
C MET A 16 5.49 -2.81 5.76
N LEU A 17 5.78 -2.74 4.45
CA LEU A 17 6.48 -3.82 3.74
C LEU A 17 7.92 -4.03 4.25
N ALA A 18 8.56 -2.99 4.76
CA ALA A 18 9.90 -3.06 5.33
C ALA A 18 9.92 -3.49 6.81
N ASP A 19 8.77 -3.48 7.49
CA ASP A 19 8.67 -3.78 8.91
C ASP A 19 8.92 -5.29 9.17
N PRO A 20 9.79 -5.66 10.12
CA PRO A 20 9.99 -7.05 10.52
C PRO A 20 8.72 -7.79 10.96
N LEU A 21 7.70 -7.04 11.43
CA LEU A 21 6.38 -7.60 11.77
C LEU A 21 5.61 -8.09 10.55
N SER A 22 5.94 -7.62 9.34
CA SER A 22 5.36 -8.05 8.07
C SER A 22 6.00 -9.33 7.51
N SER A 23 6.54 -10.19 8.38
CA SER A 23 7.32 -11.39 8.01
C SER A 23 6.58 -12.41 7.14
N TYR A 24 5.24 -12.35 7.08
CA TYR A 24 4.41 -13.22 6.24
C TYR A 24 3.82 -12.53 4.99
N VAL A 25 4.21 -11.28 4.71
CA VAL A 25 3.71 -10.48 3.57
C VAL A 25 4.68 -10.55 2.38
N SER A 26 5.12 -11.76 2.03
CA SER A 26 6.02 -11.98 0.89
C SER A 26 5.24 -12.26 -0.40
N GLY A 27 5.76 -11.78 -1.54
CA GLY A 27 5.13 -11.97 -2.86
C GLY A 27 3.75 -11.31 -3.02
N THR A 28 3.38 -10.42 -2.10
CA THR A 28 2.06 -9.78 -2.07
C THR A 28 2.09 -8.42 -2.74
N THR A 29 0.98 -8.02 -3.37
CA THR A 29 0.80 -6.68 -3.91
C THR A 29 -0.22 -5.89 -3.08
N ILE A 30 0.21 -4.76 -2.51
CA ILE A 30 -0.67 -3.89 -1.71
C ILE A 30 -1.38 -2.88 -2.63
N ALA A 31 -2.72 -2.89 -2.61
CA ALA A 31 -3.54 -1.98 -3.41
C ALA A 31 -3.73 -0.63 -2.69
N VAL A 32 -3.08 0.43 -3.19
CA VAL A 32 -3.28 1.83 -2.71
C VAL A 32 -3.97 2.66 -3.79
N THR A 33 -5.21 2.29 -4.13
CA THR A 33 -5.90 2.78 -5.34
C THR A 33 -7.06 3.74 -5.06
N GLY A 34 -7.28 4.11 -3.80
CA GLY A 34 -8.40 4.95 -3.40
C GLY A 34 -9.77 4.29 -3.61
N GLY A 35 -9.85 2.96 -3.51
CA GLY A 35 -11.08 2.19 -3.67
C GLY A 35 -11.43 1.82 -5.10
N LYS A 36 -10.50 1.99 -6.04
CA LYS A 36 -10.62 1.41 -7.38
C LYS A 36 -10.19 -0.07 -7.33
N PRO A 37 -10.98 -1.00 -7.86
CA PRO A 37 -10.57 -2.40 -7.97
C PRO A 37 -9.20 -2.53 -8.66
N PHE A 38 -8.38 -3.43 -8.15
CA PHE A 38 -7.03 -3.71 -8.64
C PHE A 38 -6.74 -5.18 -8.38
N ILE A 39 -6.31 -5.86 -9.45
CA ILE A 39 -6.18 -7.33 -9.65
C ILE A 39 -7.40 -8.18 -9.27
#